data_AF-A0A943CH05-F1
#
_entry.id   AF-A0A943CH05-F1
#
_cell.length_a   1.000
_cell.length_b   1.000
_cell.length_c   1.000
_cell.angle_alpha   90.00
_cell.angle_beta   90.00
_cell.angle_gamma   90.00
#
_symmetry.space_group_name_H-M   'P 1'
#
loop_
_entity.id
_entity.type
_entity.pdbx_description
1 polymer ?
#
loop_
_entity_poly.entity_id
_entity_poly.type
_entity_poly.pdbx_seq_one_letter_code
_entity_poly.pdbx_strand_id
1 'polypeptide(L)'
;MLADNLIFLRNIKGLTQEQVAEVIGISRQSYSKWEQGETYPDIDKCDKLAKYYGVTIDSLVHQDNKVDDIKIAPAPIGKHLWGTVTIGSKGQSVIPKAARETFEHEKQKQEDLGLHCEVTIDGYTDFIFINRFGQAQHQATLNKAIRRIIRDCNDEQFLHSDEPDVLLPHFSCHSLRHTFTIRMCEAGVNIKVIQDALGHSDISTTLNIYADVTKEMKAEEFKGLDSYFKV
;
A
#
# COMPACT_ATOMS: atom_id res chain seq x y z
N MET A 1 2.40 -22.20 -14.60
CA MET A 1 2.32 -21.77 -13.19
C MET A 1 3.66 -21.25 -12.68
N LEU A 2 4.61 -22.08 -12.22
CA LEU A 2 5.90 -21.59 -11.71
C LEU A 2 6.77 -20.88 -12.77
N ALA A 3 6.92 -21.49 -13.94
CA ALA A 3 7.66 -20.94 -15.07
C ALA A 3 7.15 -19.53 -15.47
N ASP A 4 5.83 -19.40 -15.56
CA ASP A 4 5.14 -18.14 -15.83
C ASP A 4 5.40 -17.08 -14.76
N ASN A 5 5.37 -17.49 -13.48
CA ASN A 5 5.60 -16.61 -12.34
C ASN A 5 7.05 -16.11 -12.30
N LEU A 6 8.02 -16.96 -12.67
CA LEU A 6 9.44 -16.58 -12.76
C LEU A 6 9.67 -15.55 -13.87
N ILE A 7 9.14 -15.79 -15.07
CA ILE A 7 9.20 -14.83 -16.19
C ILE A 7 8.60 -13.49 -15.76
N PHE A 8 7.45 -13.56 -15.09
CA PHE A 8 6.70 -12.41 -14.67
C PHE A 8 7.45 -11.58 -13.61
N LEU A 9 7.94 -12.21 -12.54
CA LEU A 9 8.73 -11.59 -11.47
C LEU A 9 10.04 -11.00 -12.00
N ARG A 10 10.70 -11.71 -12.92
CA ARG A 10 11.90 -11.23 -13.60
C ARG A 10 11.62 -9.97 -14.42
N ASN A 11 10.54 -9.97 -15.21
CA ASN A 11 10.17 -8.83 -16.05
C ASN A 11 9.76 -7.60 -15.22
N ILE A 12 9.08 -7.79 -14.08
CA ILE A 12 8.77 -6.68 -13.15
C ILE A 12 10.05 -6.01 -12.63
N LYS A 13 11.05 -6.82 -12.28
CA LYS A 13 12.34 -6.32 -11.79
C LYS A 13 13.26 -5.85 -12.93
N GLY A 14 12.85 -5.99 -14.20
CA GLY A 14 13.65 -5.60 -15.37
C GLY A 14 14.93 -6.43 -15.55
N LEU A 15 14.99 -7.63 -14.99
CA LEU A 15 16.20 -8.45 -14.95
C LEU A 15 16.33 -9.36 -16.19
N THR A 16 17.56 -9.65 -16.56
CA THR A 16 17.89 -10.69 -17.55
C THR A 16 17.92 -12.07 -16.88
N GLN A 17 17.76 -13.13 -17.69
CA GLN A 17 17.90 -14.51 -17.19
C GLN A 17 19.28 -14.77 -16.58
N GLU A 18 20.32 -14.11 -17.10
CA GLU A 18 21.70 -14.19 -16.61
C GLU A 18 21.79 -13.62 -15.18
N GLN A 19 21.23 -12.43 -14.96
CA GLN A 19 21.27 -11.73 -13.67
C GLN A 19 20.54 -12.49 -12.56
N VAL A 20 19.37 -13.06 -12.87
CA VAL A 20 18.65 -13.88 -11.87
C VAL A 20 19.42 -15.17 -11.56
N ALA A 21 20.00 -15.80 -12.58
CA ALA A 21 20.78 -17.02 -12.38
C ALA A 21 22.00 -16.79 -11.47
N GLU A 22 22.68 -15.65 -11.64
CA GLU A 22 23.82 -15.23 -10.81
C GLU A 22 23.42 -15.04 -9.34
N VAL A 23 22.35 -14.28 -9.08
CA VAL A 23 21.81 -14.04 -7.73
C VAL A 23 21.45 -15.34 -7.02
N ILE A 24 20.88 -16.29 -7.75
CA ILE A 24 20.40 -17.57 -7.21
C ILE A 24 21.54 -18.61 -7.15
N GLY A 25 22.70 -18.30 -7.73
CA GLY A 25 23.88 -19.16 -7.77
C GLY A 25 23.64 -20.42 -8.60
N ILE A 26 23.14 -20.26 -9.81
CA ILE A 26 22.92 -21.33 -10.80
C ILE A 26 23.37 -20.88 -12.19
N SER A 27 23.46 -21.83 -13.14
CA SER A 27 23.75 -21.46 -14.53
C SER A 27 22.56 -20.79 -15.18
N ARG A 28 22.81 -19.84 -16.11
CA ARG A 28 21.78 -19.23 -16.95
C ARG A 28 20.95 -20.27 -17.71
N GLN A 29 21.59 -21.37 -18.14
CA GLN A 29 20.92 -22.49 -18.80
C GLN A 29 19.90 -23.16 -17.87
N SER A 30 20.25 -23.36 -16.59
CA SER A 30 19.35 -23.91 -15.58
C SER A 30 18.14 -23.01 -15.35
N TYR A 31 18.35 -21.70 -15.24
CA TYR A 31 17.26 -20.75 -15.04
C TYR A 31 16.34 -20.65 -16.27
N SER A 32 16.92 -20.68 -17.47
CA SER A 32 16.16 -20.68 -18.73
C SER A 32 15.22 -21.88 -18.83
N LYS A 33 15.68 -23.07 -18.41
CA LYS A 33 14.85 -24.29 -18.36
C LYS A 33 13.72 -24.21 -17.34
N TRP A 34 13.89 -23.44 -16.26
CA TRP A 34 12.81 -23.18 -15.30
C TRP A 34 11.74 -22.27 -15.90
N GLU A 35 12.13 -21.21 -16.61
CA GLU A 35 11.20 -20.31 -17.32
C GLU A 35 10.49 -21.00 -18.50
N GLN A 36 11.09 -22.03 -19.08
CA GLN A 36 10.47 -22.84 -20.14
C GLN A 36 9.56 -23.96 -19.58
N GLY A 37 9.57 -24.18 -18.26
CA GLY A 37 8.79 -25.23 -17.61
C GLY A 37 9.34 -26.65 -17.82
N GLU A 38 10.57 -26.78 -18.35
CA GLU A 38 11.22 -28.08 -18.58
C GLU A 38 11.69 -28.73 -17.28
N THR A 39 12.11 -27.91 -16.31
CA THR A 39 12.63 -28.37 -15.01
C THR A 39 12.16 -27.45 -13.89
N TYR A 40 12.20 -27.95 -12.66
CA TYR A 40 11.76 -27.22 -11.47
C TYR A 40 12.94 -26.93 -10.54
N PRO A 41 13.00 -25.73 -9.92
CA PRO A 41 13.94 -25.44 -8.84
C PRO A 41 13.68 -26.35 -7.63
N ASP A 42 14.76 -26.72 -6.94
CA ASP A 42 14.66 -27.39 -5.64
C ASP A 42 14.08 -26.45 -4.56
N ILE A 43 13.79 -26.99 -3.39
CA ILE A 43 13.15 -26.23 -2.30
C ILE A 43 14.05 -25.09 -1.77
N ASP A 44 15.36 -25.27 -1.76
CA ASP A 44 16.32 -24.25 -1.30
C ASP A 44 16.43 -23.10 -2.31
N LYS A 45 16.37 -23.41 -3.60
CA LYS A 45 16.32 -22.42 -4.69
C LYS A 45 14.97 -21.72 -4.72
N CYS A 46 13.87 -22.42 -4.44
CA CYS A 46 12.55 -21.82 -4.25
C CYS A 46 12.56 -20.81 -3.10
N ASP A 47 13.16 -21.13 -1.96
CA ASP A 47 13.29 -20.21 -0.82
C ASP A 47 14.16 -18.99 -1.16
N LYS A 48 15.27 -19.18 -1.88
CA LYS A 48 16.12 -18.07 -2.35
C LYS A 48 15.39 -17.16 -3.34
N LEU A 49 14.66 -17.73 -4.29
CA LEU A 49 13.82 -16.99 -5.24
C LEU A 49 12.72 -16.22 -4.50
N ALA A 50 12.03 -16.87 -3.57
CA ALA A 50 10.99 -16.27 -2.74
C ALA A 50 11.53 -15.07 -1.93
N LYS A 51 12.67 -15.24 -1.26
CA LYS A 51 13.35 -14.16 -0.52
C LYS A 51 13.81 -13.02 -1.43
N TYR A 52 14.39 -13.35 -2.59
CA TYR A 52 14.89 -12.36 -3.53
C TYR A 52 13.77 -11.51 -4.15
N TYR A 53 12.67 -12.14 -4.53
CA TYR A 53 11.50 -11.46 -5.08
C TYR A 53 10.57 -10.89 -4.01
N GLY A 54 10.81 -11.20 -2.73
CA GLY A 54 10.00 -10.75 -1.61
C GLY A 54 8.60 -11.38 -1.60
N VAL A 55 8.44 -12.62 -2.05
CA VAL A 55 7.17 -13.35 -2.13
C VAL A 55 7.22 -14.63 -1.28
N THR A 56 6.08 -15.28 -1.00
CA THR A 56 6.11 -16.62 -0.37
C THR A 56 6.42 -17.71 -1.37
N ILE A 57 7.00 -18.82 -0.88
CA ILE A 57 7.19 -20.04 -1.67
C ILE A 57 5.84 -20.52 -2.24
N ASP A 58 4.78 -20.47 -1.45
CA ASP A 58 3.43 -20.85 -1.90
C ASP A 58 2.95 -19.98 -3.06
N SER A 59 3.16 -18.66 -2.99
CA SER A 59 2.80 -17.75 -4.09
C SER A 59 3.68 -17.94 -5.33
N LEU A 60 4.95 -18.30 -5.13
CA LEU A 60 5.86 -18.58 -6.23
C LEU A 60 5.40 -19.81 -7.03
N VAL A 61 4.93 -20.85 -6.34
CA VAL A 61 4.63 -22.18 -6.92
C VAL A 61 3.18 -22.33 -7.37
N HIS A 62 2.20 -21.80 -6.62
CA HIS A 62 0.77 -22.11 -6.79
C HIS A 62 -0.13 -20.97 -7.29
N GLN A 63 0.33 -19.71 -7.37
CA GLN A 63 -0.55 -18.63 -7.84
C GLN A 63 -0.75 -18.67 -9.36
N ASP A 64 -1.96 -19.02 -9.80
CA ASP A 64 -2.50 -18.63 -11.10
C ASP A 64 -3.13 -17.23 -10.99
N ASN A 65 -2.29 -16.20 -11.02
CA ASN A 65 -2.78 -14.82 -11.09
C ASN A 65 -3.27 -14.50 -12.51
N LYS A 66 -4.46 -15.00 -12.86
CA LYS A 66 -5.23 -14.55 -14.01
C LYS A 66 -6.48 -13.81 -13.52
N VAL A 67 -6.50 -12.50 -13.70
CA VAL A 67 -7.73 -11.70 -13.74
C VAL A 67 -7.61 -10.80 -14.97
N ASP A 68 -8.46 -11.06 -15.96
CA ASP A 68 -8.58 -10.35 -17.24
C ASP A 68 -7.25 -10.15 -17.98
N ASP A 69 -6.65 -11.26 -18.44
CA ASP A 69 -5.47 -11.35 -19.33
C ASP A 69 -4.16 -10.68 -18.88
N ILE A 70 -4.08 -10.14 -17.66
CA ILE A 70 -2.88 -9.49 -17.12
C ILE A 70 -2.31 -10.34 -15.95
N LYS A 71 -1.09 -10.87 -16.13
CA LYS A 71 -0.33 -11.56 -15.06
C LYS A 71 0.12 -10.54 -13.99
N ILE A 72 0.11 -10.90 -12.70
CA ILE A 72 0.29 -9.97 -11.55
C ILE A 72 1.24 -10.57 -10.50
N ALA A 73 2.02 -9.73 -9.81
CA ALA A 73 3.02 -10.17 -8.82
C ALA A 73 2.37 -10.44 -7.47
N PRO A 74 2.79 -11.48 -6.74
CA PRO A 74 2.39 -11.68 -5.36
C PRO A 74 2.87 -10.54 -4.47
N ALA A 75 2.06 -10.21 -3.46
CA ALA A 75 2.38 -9.19 -2.47
C ALA A 75 3.50 -9.66 -1.51
N PRO A 76 4.38 -8.75 -1.05
CA PRO A 76 5.30 -9.06 0.04
C PRO A 76 4.57 -9.24 1.37
N ILE A 77 4.96 -10.27 2.13
CA ILE A 77 4.45 -10.47 3.48
C ILE A 77 5.11 -9.50 4.47
N GLY A 78 4.27 -8.86 5.28
CA GLY A 78 4.69 -8.39 6.60
C GLY A 78 5.34 -7.01 6.68
N LYS A 79 4.98 -6.05 5.83
CA LYS A 79 5.42 -4.67 6.03
C LYS A 79 4.37 -3.84 6.77
N HIS A 80 4.71 -3.47 8.00
CA HIS A 80 4.00 -2.50 8.81
C HIS A 80 3.95 -1.15 8.08
N LEU A 81 2.75 -0.69 7.71
CA LEU A 81 2.56 0.69 7.30
C LEU A 81 2.38 1.53 8.57
N TRP A 82 3.34 2.39 8.89
CA TRP A 82 3.32 3.26 10.08
C TRP A 82 3.21 2.55 11.45
N GLY A 83 3.72 1.32 11.57
CA GLY A 83 3.82 0.62 12.87
C GLY A 83 2.48 0.37 13.60
N THR A 84 1.33 0.66 12.98
CA THR A 84 0.03 0.70 13.69
C THR A 84 -1.09 -0.06 12.98
N VAL A 85 -1.10 -0.13 11.64
CA VAL A 85 -2.20 -0.76 10.89
C VAL A 85 -1.69 -1.97 10.11
N THR A 86 -2.23 -3.14 10.41
CA THR A 86 -1.99 -4.37 9.64
C THR A 86 -3.08 -4.55 8.58
N ILE A 87 -2.68 -4.83 7.35
CA ILE A 87 -3.61 -5.23 6.28
C ILE A 87 -3.68 -6.76 6.28
N GLY A 88 -4.89 -7.29 6.49
CA GLY A 88 -5.15 -8.73 6.42
C GLY A 88 -5.02 -9.27 4.99
N SER A 89 -4.92 -10.59 4.85
CA SER A 89 -4.72 -11.27 3.55
C SER A 89 -5.81 -11.02 2.50
N LYS A 90 -6.95 -10.45 2.88
CA LYS A 90 -8.06 -10.07 2.00
C LYS A 90 -8.18 -8.55 1.77
N GLY A 91 -7.13 -7.77 2.00
CA GLY A 91 -7.14 -6.31 1.86
C GLY A 91 -7.87 -5.55 2.99
N GLN A 92 -8.25 -6.24 4.06
CA GLN A 92 -8.97 -5.65 5.18
C GLN A 92 -8.00 -4.90 6.09
N SER A 93 -8.27 -3.63 6.39
CA SER A 93 -7.49 -2.87 7.36
C SER A 93 -7.96 -3.16 8.77
N VAL A 94 -7.04 -3.54 9.66
CA VAL A 94 -7.36 -3.73 11.09
C VAL A 94 -7.33 -2.39 11.80
N ILE A 95 -8.44 -1.99 12.40
CA ILE A 95 -8.53 -0.76 13.20
C ILE A 95 -7.72 -0.97 14.50
N PRO A 96 -6.73 -0.10 14.80
CA PRO A 96 -5.95 -0.21 16.04
C PRO A 96 -6.84 -0.10 17.29
N LYS A 97 -6.45 -0.79 18.37
CA LYS A 97 -7.20 -0.80 19.64
C LYS A 97 -7.52 0.63 20.15
N ALA A 98 -6.54 1.52 20.14
CA ALA A 98 -6.71 2.91 20.58
C ALA A 98 -7.76 3.68 19.73
N ALA A 99 -7.80 3.42 18.42
CA ALA A 99 -8.80 4.03 17.54
C ALA A 99 -10.20 3.48 17.84
N ARG A 100 -10.31 2.17 18.07
CA ARG A 100 -11.60 1.53 18.45
C ARG A 100 -12.14 2.08 19.76
N GLU A 101 -11.31 2.23 20.79
CA GLU A 101 -11.69 2.84 22.07
C GLU A 101 -12.20 4.28 21.87
N THR A 102 -11.55 5.04 20.99
CA THR A 102 -12.01 6.41 20.66
C THR A 102 -13.36 6.40 19.95
N PHE A 103 -13.61 5.42 19.07
CA PHE A 103 -14.88 5.30 18.36
C PHE A 103 -16.03 4.90 19.30
N GLU A 104 -15.76 4.04 20.29
CA GLU A 104 -16.72 3.68 21.34
C GLU A 104 -17.10 4.91 22.19
N HIS A 105 -16.12 5.72 22.59
CA HIS A 105 -16.38 6.96 23.32
C HIS A 105 -17.22 7.96 22.51
N GLU A 106 -16.93 8.11 21.21
CA GLU A 106 -17.71 8.98 20.33
C GLU A 106 -19.15 8.48 20.17
N LYS A 107 -19.37 7.17 20.06
CA LYS A 107 -20.71 6.57 20.00
C LYS A 107 -21.50 6.82 21.30
N GLN A 108 -20.88 6.61 22.45
CA GLN A 108 -21.52 6.89 23.75
C GLN A 108 -21.93 8.36 23.87
N LYS A 109 -21.05 9.27 23.45
CA LYS A 109 -21.33 10.70 23.46
C LYS A 109 -22.50 11.07 22.55
N GLN A 110 -22.66 10.40 21.41
CA GLN A 110 -23.81 10.60 20.52
C GLN A 110 -25.10 10.12 21.16
N GLU A 111 -25.08 8.95 21.83
CA GLU A 111 -26.22 8.44 22.59
C GLU A 111 -26.66 9.41 23.70
N ASP A 112 -25.70 9.93 24.48
CA ASP A 112 -25.96 10.89 25.56
C ASP A 112 -26.57 12.20 25.03
N LEU A 113 -26.25 12.58 23.78
CA LEU A 113 -26.79 13.75 23.09
C LEU A 113 -28.08 13.46 22.32
N GLY A 114 -28.57 12.21 22.33
CA GLY A 114 -29.75 11.78 21.55
C GLY A 114 -29.52 11.78 20.03
N LEU A 115 -28.27 11.78 19.58
CA LEU A 115 -27.89 11.72 18.18
C LEU A 115 -27.78 10.27 17.73
N HIS A 116 -28.46 9.94 16.63
CA HIS A 116 -28.45 8.60 16.06
C HIS A 116 -28.32 8.66 14.54
N CYS A 117 -27.82 7.57 13.96
CA CYS A 117 -27.67 7.45 12.52
C CYS A 117 -29.04 7.28 11.85
N GLU A 118 -29.37 8.19 10.93
CA GLU A 118 -30.60 8.16 10.12
C GLU A 118 -30.33 7.71 8.67
N VAL A 119 -29.06 7.57 8.28
CA VAL A 119 -28.66 7.24 6.90
C VAL A 119 -28.36 5.74 6.74
N THR A 120 -28.73 5.21 5.58
CA THR A 120 -28.29 3.89 5.09
C THR A 120 -27.47 4.09 3.82
N ILE A 121 -26.28 3.50 3.74
CA ILE A 121 -25.42 3.57 2.55
C ILE A 121 -25.03 2.13 2.20
N ASP A 122 -25.35 1.69 0.98
CA ASP A 122 -25.05 0.34 0.47
C ASP A 122 -25.51 -0.80 1.40
N GLY A 123 -26.63 -0.60 2.10
CA GLY A 123 -27.18 -1.55 3.07
C GLY A 123 -26.54 -1.51 4.45
N TYR A 124 -25.51 -0.69 4.65
CA TYR A 124 -24.89 -0.43 5.95
C TYR A 124 -25.59 0.73 6.67
N THR A 125 -25.75 0.57 7.98
CA THR A 125 -26.38 1.53 8.91
C THR A 125 -25.54 1.68 10.16
N ASP A 126 -26.01 2.47 11.14
CA ASP A 126 -25.35 2.64 12.45
C ASP A 126 -23.93 3.22 12.33
N PHE A 127 -23.78 4.24 11.47
CA PHE A 127 -22.51 4.94 11.27
C PHE A 127 -22.13 5.75 12.52
N ILE A 128 -20.86 5.63 12.92
CA ILE A 128 -20.30 6.38 14.06
C ILE A 128 -20.06 7.86 13.68
N PHE A 129 -19.67 8.16 12.45
CA PHE A 129 -19.36 9.53 12.03
C PHE A 129 -20.55 10.20 11.36
N ILE A 130 -21.47 10.67 12.19
CA ILE A 130 -22.67 11.39 11.76
C ILE A 130 -22.56 12.89 12.05
N ASN A 131 -23.36 13.68 11.33
CA ASN A 131 -23.59 15.08 11.64
C ASN A 131 -24.73 15.21 12.67
N ARG A 132 -25.03 16.46 13.07
CA ARG A 132 -26.11 16.78 14.02
C ARG A 132 -27.53 16.39 13.58
N PHE A 133 -27.69 15.94 12.35
CA PHE A 133 -28.96 15.51 11.75
C PHE A 133 -28.96 13.99 11.48
N GLY A 134 -28.02 13.24 12.02
CA GLY A 134 -27.95 11.78 11.83
C GLY A 134 -27.46 11.32 10.44
N GLN A 135 -27.03 12.25 9.58
CA GLN A 135 -26.51 11.93 8.25
C GLN A 135 -24.99 11.72 8.28
N ALA A 136 -24.46 11.02 7.29
CA ALA A 136 -23.01 10.84 7.14
C ALA A 136 -22.28 12.20 6.99
N GLN A 137 -21.11 12.30 7.60
CA GLN A 137 -20.26 13.49 7.49
C GLN A 137 -19.84 13.75 6.04
N HIS A 138 -19.93 15.01 5.62
CA HIS A 138 -19.52 15.42 4.28
C HIS A 138 -18.05 15.84 4.24
N GLN A 139 -17.33 15.47 3.17
CA GLN A 139 -15.90 15.75 3.01
C GLN A 139 -15.54 17.23 3.13
N ALA A 140 -16.40 18.14 2.70
CA ALA A 140 -16.13 19.58 2.78
C ALA A 140 -16.11 20.09 4.23
N THR A 141 -16.97 19.53 5.09
CA THR A 141 -17.02 19.86 6.52
C THR A 141 -15.77 19.34 7.21
N LEU A 142 -15.37 18.11 6.91
CA LEU A 142 -14.13 17.53 7.44
C LEU A 142 -12.90 18.32 6.99
N ASN A 143 -12.81 18.70 5.71
CA ASN A 143 -11.70 19.52 5.23
C ASN A 143 -11.69 20.94 5.85
N LYS A 144 -12.85 21.52 6.19
CA LYS A 144 -12.90 22.77 6.97
C LYS A 144 -12.34 22.57 8.38
N ALA A 145 -12.69 21.46 9.03
CA ALA A 145 -12.13 21.12 10.35
C ALA A 145 -10.62 20.91 10.29
N ILE A 146 -10.11 20.17 9.30
CA ILE A 146 -8.67 19.98 9.07
C ILE A 146 -7.95 21.32 8.90
N ARG A 147 -8.46 22.22 8.05
CA ARG A 147 -7.86 23.56 7.88
C ARG A 147 -7.81 24.36 9.17
N ARG A 148 -8.87 24.26 10.00
CA ARG A 148 -8.90 24.92 11.29
C ARG A 148 -7.85 24.34 12.23
N ILE A 149 -7.72 23.02 12.31
CA ILE A 149 -6.69 22.35 13.12
C ILE A 149 -5.28 22.78 12.68
N ILE A 150 -5.00 22.77 11.38
CA ILE A 150 -3.70 23.20 10.83
C ILE A 150 -3.39 24.64 11.25
N ARG A 151 -4.36 25.55 11.10
CA ARG A 151 -4.21 26.93 11.52
C ARG A 151 -3.94 27.03 13.02
N ASP A 152 -4.80 26.44 13.84
CA ASP A 152 -4.71 26.55 15.30
C ASP A 152 -3.37 25.97 15.83
N CYS A 153 -2.88 24.86 15.25
CA CYS A 153 -1.56 24.30 15.57
C CYS A 153 -0.41 25.20 15.12
N ASN A 154 -0.49 25.79 13.92
CA ASN A 154 0.56 26.69 13.42
C ASN A 154 0.60 28.00 14.22
N ASP A 155 -0.56 28.56 14.54
CA ASP A 155 -0.68 29.77 15.38
C ASP A 155 -0.07 29.52 16.76
N GLU A 156 -0.25 28.32 17.35
CA GLU A 156 0.40 27.93 18.61
C GLU A 156 1.93 27.93 18.51
N GLN A 157 2.51 27.47 17.39
CA GLN A 157 3.95 27.54 17.18
C GLN A 157 4.46 29.00 17.16
N PHE A 158 3.70 29.91 16.53
CA PHE A 158 4.03 31.34 16.51
C PHE A 158 3.91 32.04 17.87
N LEU A 159 3.18 31.46 18.83
CA LEU A 159 3.18 31.96 20.21
C LEU A 159 4.49 31.66 20.95
N HIS A 160 5.22 30.65 20.51
CA HIS A 160 6.47 30.21 21.15
C HIS A 160 7.73 30.77 20.48
N SER A 161 7.70 31.03 19.17
CA SER A 161 8.80 31.61 18.40
C SER A 161 8.25 32.46 17.26
N ASP A 162 8.86 33.63 17.02
CA ASP A 162 8.56 34.47 15.84
C ASP A 162 8.98 33.78 14.52
N GLU A 163 9.94 32.85 14.60
CA GLU A 163 10.39 32.00 13.49
C GLU A 163 10.33 30.52 13.92
N PRO A 164 9.17 29.85 13.77
CA PRO A 164 9.03 28.46 14.15
C PRO A 164 9.71 27.52 13.14
N ASP A 165 10.46 26.54 13.63
CA ASP A 165 11.23 25.60 12.80
C ASP A 165 10.33 24.63 11.99
N VAL A 166 9.14 24.30 12.50
CA VAL A 166 8.24 23.30 11.91
C VAL A 166 6.80 23.81 11.91
N LEU A 167 6.21 23.90 10.72
CA LEU A 167 4.79 24.22 10.52
C LEU A 167 4.10 23.05 9.83
N LEU A 168 2.83 22.82 10.19
CA LEU A 168 1.98 21.89 9.48
C LEU A 168 1.65 22.44 8.09
N PRO A 169 1.92 21.69 7.02
CA PRO A 169 1.55 22.09 5.67
C PRO A 169 0.03 22.00 5.47
N HIS A 170 -0.48 22.67 4.44
CA HIS A 170 -1.89 22.50 4.07
C HIS A 170 -2.14 21.12 3.47
N PHE A 171 -3.03 20.33 4.07
CA PHE A 171 -3.47 19.04 3.55
C PHE A 171 -4.98 18.84 3.69
N SER A 172 -5.50 17.84 2.98
CA SER A 172 -6.91 17.44 2.97
C SER A 172 -7.08 15.97 3.31
N CYS A 173 -8.33 15.53 3.49
CA CYS A 173 -8.64 14.10 3.62
C CYS A 173 -8.17 13.29 2.40
N HIS A 174 -8.17 13.89 1.20
CA HIS A 174 -7.65 13.26 -0.01
C HIS A 174 -6.12 13.15 0.03
N SER A 175 -5.44 14.17 0.55
CA SER A 175 -3.98 14.16 0.76
C SER A 175 -3.57 13.01 1.67
N LEU A 176 -4.30 12.79 2.77
CA LEU A 176 -4.03 11.66 3.70
C LEU A 176 -4.16 10.31 2.99
N ARG A 177 -5.20 10.15 2.16
CA ARG A 177 -5.39 8.94 1.35
C ARG A 177 -4.22 8.73 0.39
N HIS A 178 -3.74 9.77 -0.28
CA HIS A 178 -2.58 9.69 -1.15
C HIS A 178 -1.30 9.37 -0.40
N THR A 179 -1.06 9.96 0.76
CA THR A 179 0.08 9.60 1.59
C THR A 179 0.01 8.11 1.94
N PHE A 180 -1.15 7.59 2.35
CA PHE A 180 -1.33 6.17 2.63
C PHE A 180 -1.03 5.29 1.39
N THR A 181 -1.55 5.64 0.21
CA THR A 181 -1.27 4.97 -1.06
C THR A 181 0.23 4.97 -1.39
N ILE A 182 0.87 6.14 -1.36
CA ILE A 182 2.30 6.30 -1.69
C ILE A 182 3.15 5.45 -0.76
N ARG A 183 2.85 5.44 0.54
CA ARG A 183 3.59 4.59 1.50
C ARG A 183 3.43 3.10 1.20
N MET A 184 2.25 2.65 0.79
CA MET A 184 2.07 1.25 0.39
C MET A 184 2.87 0.93 -0.88
N CYS A 185 2.95 1.86 -1.83
CA CYS A 185 3.79 1.72 -3.01
C CYS A 185 5.29 1.66 -2.64
N GLU A 186 5.78 2.56 -1.79
CA GLU A 186 7.15 2.56 -1.28
C GLU A 186 7.49 1.26 -0.53
N ALA A 187 6.52 0.69 0.19
CA ALA A 187 6.67 -0.61 0.84
C ALA A 187 6.73 -1.78 -0.16
N GLY A 188 6.40 -1.56 -1.44
CA GLY A 188 6.34 -2.57 -2.48
C GLY A 188 5.04 -3.36 -2.51
N VAL A 189 3.95 -2.83 -1.92
CA VAL A 189 2.62 -3.46 -1.98
C VAL A 189 2.08 -3.35 -3.40
N ASN A 190 1.45 -4.43 -3.87
CA ASN A 190 0.88 -4.50 -5.20
C ASN A 190 -0.23 -3.45 -5.40
N ILE A 191 -0.22 -2.75 -6.55
CA ILE A 191 -1.19 -1.68 -6.84
C ILE A 191 -2.65 -2.15 -6.83
N LYS A 192 -2.96 -3.39 -7.23
CA LYS A 192 -4.32 -3.93 -7.14
C LYS A 192 -4.71 -4.18 -5.69
N VAL A 193 -3.79 -4.67 -4.85
CA VAL A 193 -4.03 -4.81 -3.41
C VAL A 193 -4.27 -3.44 -2.77
N ILE A 194 -3.52 -2.43 -3.20
CA ILE A 194 -3.74 -1.04 -2.78
C ILE A 194 -5.10 -0.54 -3.25
N GLN A 195 -5.49 -0.81 -4.50
CA GLN A 195 -6.79 -0.41 -5.05
C GLN A 195 -7.95 -1.08 -4.30
N ASP A 196 -7.85 -2.38 -4.04
CA ASP A 196 -8.84 -3.17 -3.29
C ASP A 196 -8.94 -2.67 -1.85
N ALA A 197 -7.81 -2.44 -1.19
CA ALA A 197 -7.77 -1.88 0.17
C ALA A 197 -8.35 -0.45 0.23
N LEU A 198 -8.23 0.32 -0.85
CA LEU A 198 -8.80 1.66 -0.97
C LEU A 198 -10.26 1.64 -1.45
N GLY A 199 -10.80 0.54 -1.97
CA GLY A 199 -12.17 0.47 -2.47
C GLY A 199 -12.49 1.44 -3.62
N HIS A 200 -11.52 1.72 -4.49
CA HIS A 200 -11.73 2.61 -5.65
C HIS A 200 -12.32 1.84 -6.83
N SER A 201 -13.46 2.30 -7.36
CA SER A 201 -14.00 1.85 -8.65
C SER A 201 -13.24 2.43 -9.85
N ASP A 202 -12.60 3.61 -9.68
CA ASP A 202 -11.75 4.23 -10.69
C ASP A 202 -10.29 4.35 -10.22
N ILE A 203 -9.39 3.80 -11.03
CA ILE A 203 -7.96 3.68 -10.76
C ILE A 203 -7.18 4.96 -11.13
N SER A 204 -7.77 5.88 -11.90
CA SER A 204 -7.10 7.02 -12.54
C SER A 204 -6.30 7.90 -11.56
N THR A 205 -6.85 8.22 -10.40
CA THR A 205 -6.16 9.03 -9.38
C THR A 205 -5.01 8.27 -8.72
N THR A 206 -5.14 6.95 -8.55
CA THR A 206 -4.09 6.07 -7.99
C THR A 206 -2.96 5.84 -9.01
N LEU A 207 -3.30 5.72 -10.29
CA LEU A 207 -2.37 5.41 -11.38
C LEU A 207 -1.46 6.60 -11.74
N ASN A 208 -1.99 7.83 -11.72
CA ASN A 208 -1.20 9.03 -11.99
C ASN A 208 -0.13 9.26 -10.92
N ILE A 209 -0.45 9.01 -9.65
CA ILE A 209 0.50 9.12 -8.52
C ILE A 209 1.53 8.00 -8.57
N TYR A 210 1.10 6.79 -8.95
CA TYR A 210 1.96 5.65 -9.17
C TYR A 210 3.01 5.89 -10.28
N ALA A 211 2.63 6.57 -11.36
CA ALA A 211 3.54 6.86 -12.47
C ALA A 211 4.76 7.69 -12.02
N ASP A 212 4.62 8.54 -11.01
CA ASP A 212 5.71 9.39 -10.54
C ASP A 212 6.57 8.69 -9.49
N VAL A 213 5.94 8.00 -8.51
CA VAL A 213 6.68 7.19 -7.52
C VAL A 213 7.49 6.08 -8.20
N THR A 214 6.93 5.42 -9.22
CA THR A 214 7.68 4.40 -9.96
C THR A 214 8.79 4.95 -10.84
N LYS A 215 8.72 6.20 -11.31
CA LYS A 215 9.85 6.84 -12.02
C LYS A 215 11.00 7.11 -11.05
N GLU A 216 10.71 7.62 -9.86
CA GLU A 216 11.72 7.90 -8.83
C GLU A 216 12.34 6.61 -8.28
N MET A 217 11.52 5.61 -7.92
CA MET A 217 12.02 4.29 -7.51
C MET A 217 12.86 3.61 -8.60
N LYS A 218 12.44 3.69 -9.87
CA LYS A 218 13.26 3.21 -11.00
C LYS A 218 14.59 3.95 -11.06
N ALA A 219 14.58 5.28 -10.95
CA ALA A 219 15.81 6.08 -11.01
C ALA A 219 16.78 5.79 -9.85
N GLU A 220 16.28 5.56 -8.63
CA GLU A 220 17.10 5.15 -7.49
C GLU A 220 17.67 3.73 -7.65
N GLU A 221 16.86 2.77 -8.12
CA GLU A 221 17.33 1.41 -8.43
C GLU A 221 18.40 1.41 -9.54
N PHE A 222 18.22 2.22 -10.59
CA PHE A 222 19.24 2.39 -11.64
C PHE A 222 20.53 3.03 -11.10
N LYS A 223 20.45 4.00 -10.18
CA LYS A 223 21.63 4.57 -9.50
C LYS A 223 22.31 3.55 -8.57
N GLY A 224 21.53 2.71 -7.90
CA GLY A 224 22.05 1.60 -7.10
C GLY A 224 22.78 0.58 -7.96
N LEU A 225 22.23 0.23 -9.13
CA LEU A 225 22.88 -0.62 -10.11
C LEU A 225 24.21 -0.02 -10.61
N ASP A 226 24.27 1.27 -10.93
CA ASP A 226 25.53 1.93 -11.30
C ASP A 226 26.61 1.82 -10.23
N SER A 227 26.23 1.81 -8.94
CA SER A 227 27.20 1.60 -7.84
C SER A 227 27.75 0.18 -7.78
N TYR A 228 26.99 -0.81 -8.25
CA TYR A 228 27.43 -2.21 -8.39
C TYR A 228 28.32 -2.45 -9.62
N PHE A 229 28.21 -1.61 -10.65
CA PHE A 229 29.00 -1.70 -11.89
C PHE A 229 30.21 -0.76 -11.94
N LYS A 230 30.44 0.05 -10.91
CA LYS A 230 31.72 0.76 -10.74
C LYS A 230 32.79 -0.22 -10.26
N VAL A 231 33.56 -0.74 -11.23
CA VAL A 231 34.90 -1.32 -11.04
C VAL A 231 35.87 -0.25 -10.57
#